data_AF-A0A942F7A4-F1
#
_entry.id   AF-A0A942F7A4-F1
#
_cell.length_a   1.000
_cell.length_b   1.000
_cell.length_c   1.000
_cell.angle_alpha   90.00
_cell.angle_beta   90.00
_cell.angle_gamma   90.00
#
_symmetry.space_group_name_H-M   'P 1'
#
loop_
_entity.id
_entity.type
_entity.pdbx_description
1 polymer ?
#
loop_
_entity_poly.entity_id
_entity_poly.type
_entity_poly.pdbx_seq_one_letter_code
_entity_poly.pdbx_strand_id
1 'polypeptide(L)'
;MEDNLLIDILNVIPAKMECYIQAPSLNNKIILDMFKKTEYDYYQLLIIDETNKNTIVNQERETSFGIYVQRIEIKKNGALLFDGFDGVEFGIVSKNLVIPEWFKEKYVPETCMISPNW
;
A
#
# COMPACT_ATOMS: atom_id res chain seq x y z
N MET A 1 12.54 -14.15 -6.98
CA MET A 1 11.93 -13.60 -5.76
C MET A 1 10.46 -13.52 -6.04
N GLU A 2 9.66 -14.12 -5.18
CA GLU A 2 8.22 -13.93 -5.24
C GLU A 2 7.92 -12.54 -4.67
N ASP A 3 7.11 -11.74 -5.37
CA ASP A 3 6.72 -10.42 -4.89
C ASP A 3 5.83 -10.55 -3.63
N ASN A 4 5.94 -9.61 -2.71
CA ASN A 4 5.18 -9.60 -1.46
C ASN A 4 3.86 -8.83 -1.58
N LEU A 5 3.06 -8.84 -0.51
CA LEU A 5 1.72 -8.24 -0.53
C LEU A 5 1.74 -6.76 -0.95
N LEU A 6 2.70 -5.97 -0.47
CA LEU A 6 2.84 -4.57 -0.84
C LEU A 6 3.04 -4.40 -2.34
N ILE A 7 3.95 -5.15 -2.95
CA ILE A 7 4.22 -5.05 -4.39
C ILE A 7 2.98 -5.52 -5.19
N ASP A 8 2.40 -6.63 -4.78
CA ASP A 8 1.27 -7.23 -5.51
C ASP A 8 0.03 -6.35 -5.44
N ILE A 9 -0.28 -5.74 -4.30
CA ILE A 9 -1.44 -4.82 -4.21
C ILE A 9 -1.20 -3.56 -5.05
N LEU A 10 0.02 -3.02 -5.07
CA LEU A 10 0.37 -1.87 -5.91
C LEU A 10 0.23 -2.17 -7.42
N ASN A 11 0.35 -3.43 -7.82
CA ASN A 11 0.15 -3.87 -9.20
C ASN A 11 -1.32 -4.12 -9.56
N VAL A 12 -2.17 -4.35 -8.56
CA VAL A 12 -3.61 -4.60 -8.74
C VAL A 12 -4.43 -3.31 -8.69
N ILE A 13 -4.04 -2.35 -7.85
CA ILE A 13 -4.76 -1.08 -7.73
C ILE A 13 -4.65 -0.24 -9.01
N PRO A 14 -5.65 0.61 -9.31
CA PRO A 14 -5.56 1.53 -10.44
C PRO A 14 -4.48 2.59 -10.22
N ALA A 15 -4.04 3.27 -11.28
CA ALA A 15 -3.11 4.39 -11.18
C ALA A 15 -3.78 5.66 -10.63
N LYS A 16 -2.97 6.59 -10.09
CA LYS A 16 -3.34 7.87 -9.49
C LYS A 16 -4.20 7.71 -8.23
N MET A 17 -3.78 6.83 -7.31
CA MET A 17 -4.43 6.65 -6.01
C MET A 17 -3.79 7.55 -4.95
N GLU A 18 -4.58 7.93 -3.96
CA GLU A 18 -4.10 8.55 -2.73
C GLU A 18 -3.63 7.44 -1.78
N CYS A 19 -2.40 7.51 -1.32
CA CYS A 19 -1.82 6.53 -0.41
C CYS A 19 -1.37 7.23 0.86
N TYR A 20 -2.07 6.98 1.96
CA TYR A 20 -1.75 7.51 3.28
C TYR A 20 -0.90 6.49 4.01
N ILE A 21 0.31 6.88 4.41
CA ILE A 21 1.28 5.99 5.05
C ILE A 21 1.59 6.52 6.45
N GLN A 22 1.54 5.63 7.43
CA GLN A 22 2.04 5.84 8.78
C GLN A 22 3.33 5.02 8.94
N ALA A 23 4.47 5.71 8.94
CA ALA A 23 5.79 5.09 9.04
C ALA A 23 6.76 5.94 9.89
N PRO A 24 6.52 6.06 11.21
CA PRO A 24 7.26 7.00 12.07
C PRO A 24 8.76 6.67 12.20
N SER A 25 9.15 5.43 11.93
CA SER A 25 10.55 4.98 11.98
C SER A 25 11.25 5.03 10.62
N LEU A 26 10.57 5.49 9.57
CA LEU A 26 11.13 5.57 8.23
C LEU A 26 12.18 6.69 8.14
N ASN A 27 13.41 6.31 7.81
CA ASN A 27 14.52 7.24 7.57
C ASN A 27 14.99 7.26 6.11
N ASN A 28 14.26 6.60 5.21
CA ASN A 28 14.58 6.51 3.79
C ASN A 28 14.28 7.85 3.10
N LYS A 29 15.33 8.63 2.78
CA LYS A 29 15.19 9.95 2.14
C LYS A 29 14.46 9.90 0.80
N ILE A 30 14.68 8.87 -0.01
CA ILE A 30 14.04 8.74 -1.33
C ILE A 30 12.53 8.69 -1.16
N ILE A 31 12.03 7.86 -0.24
CA ILE A 31 10.60 7.76 0.04
C ILE A 31 10.06 9.02 0.73
N LEU A 32 10.79 9.54 1.72
CA LEU A 32 10.38 10.74 2.46
C LEU A 32 10.21 11.96 1.54
N ASP A 33 11.04 12.10 0.51
CA ASP A 33 10.95 13.20 -0.47
C ASP A 33 9.72 13.09 -1.38
N MET A 34 9.13 11.89 -1.50
CA MET A 34 7.88 11.67 -2.25
C MET A 34 6.63 12.03 -1.44
N PHE A 35 6.76 12.16 -0.11
CA PHE A 35 5.64 12.41 0.77
C PHE A 35 5.21 13.87 0.78
N LYS A 36 3.91 14.06 0.80
CA LYS A 36 3.23 15.33 1.02
C LYS A 36 2.73 15.36 2.46
N LYS A 37 2.87 16.53 3.10
CA LYS A 37 2.25 16.77 4.41
C LYS A 37 0.73 16.68 4.28
N THR A 38 0.10 16.09 5.28
CA THR A 38 -1.36 16.06 5.42
C THR A 38 -1.77 16.92 6.60
N GLU A 39 -3.08 17.04 6.83
CA GLU A 39 -3.65 17.62 8.04
C GLU A 39 -3.50 16.72 9.29
N TYR A 40 -3.08 15.47 9.11
CA TYR A 40 -2.89 14.49 10.18
C TYR A 40 -1.41 14.39 10.56
N ASP A 41 -1.11 14.41 11.87
CA ASP A 41 0.27 14.43 12.37
C ASP A 41 1.08 13.17 12.03
N TYR A 42 0.39 12.03 11.89
CA TYR A 42 1.02 10.71 11.76
C TYR A 42 0.89 10.10 10.36
N TYR A 43 0.10 10.71 9.48
CA TYR A 43 -0.08 10.23 8.10
C TYR A 43 0.59 11.16 7.11
N GLN A 44 1.35 10.55 6.22
CA GLN A 44 1.94 11.22 5.07
C GLN A 44 1.23 10.75 3.81
N LEU A 45 1.00 11.68 2.88
CA LEU A 45 0.31 11.36 1.62
C LEU A 45 1.32 11.15 0.51
N LEU A 46 1.16 10.06 -0.21
CA LEU A 46 1.86 9.75 -1.45
C LEU A 46 0.83 9.53 -2.56
N ILE A 47 1.12 10.01 -3.77
CA ILE A 47 0.28 9.72 -4.93
C ILE A 47 0.87 8.56 -5.69
N ILE A 48 0.12 7.46 -5.82
CA ILE A 48 0.55 6.26 -6.55
C ILE A 48 0.30 6.48 -8.05
N ASP A 49 1.23 7.16 -8.71
CA ASP A 49 1.36 7.15 -10.16
C ASP A 49 2.42 6.12 -10.60
N GLU A 50 2.65 5.98 -11.91
CA GLU A 50 3.61 5.00 -12.44
C GLU A 50 5.03 5.20 -11.92
N THR A 51 5.47 6.45 -11.83
CA THR A 51 6.82 6.80 -11.35
C THR A 51 6.97 6.43 -9.87
N ASN A 52 6.04 6.89 -9.03
CA ASN A 52 6.11 6.65 -7.60
C ASN A 52 5.91 5.19 -7.25
N LYS A 53 5.03 4.48 -7.96
CA LYS A 53 4.86 3.03 -7.81
C LYS A 53 6.18 2.30 -8.04
N ASN A 54 6.85 2.59 -9.15
CA ASN A 54 8.12 1.93 -9.48
C ASN A 54 9.19 2.21 -8.43
N THR A 55 9.25 3.45 -7.91
CA THR A 55 10.17 3.78 -6.81
C THR A 55 9.86 2.96 -5.56
N ILE A 56 8.59 2.84 -5.16
CA ILE A 56 8.21 2.05 -3.97
C ILE A 56 8.55 0.57 -4.19
N VAL A 57 8.22 0.00 -5.34
CA VAL A 57 8.54 -1.40 -5.66
C VAL A 57 10.05 -1.66 -5.61
N ASN A 58 10.86 -0.73 -6.13
CA ASN A 58 12.31 -0.86 -6.05
C ASN A 58 12.82 -0.74 -4.61
N GLN A 59 12.33 0.25 -3.84
CA GLN A 59 12.71 0.40 -2.44
C GLN A 59 12.26 -0.79 -1.59
N GLU A 60 11.14 -1.42 -1.91
CA GLU A 60 10.70 -2.65 -1.26
C GLU A 60 11.66 -3.80 -1.52
N ARG A 61 12.07 -3.99 -2.77
CA ARG A 61 13.00 -5.06 -3.16
C ARG A 61 14.42 -4.84 -2.64
N GLU A 62 14.87 -3.59 -2.53
CA GLU A 62 16.25 -3.25 -2.14
C GLU A 62 16.42 -3.08 -0.62
N THR A 63 15.40 -2.56 0.06
CA THR A 63 15.51 -2.10 1.46
C THR A 63 14.40 -2.60 2.38
N SER A 64 13.46 -3.40 1.85
CA SER A 64 12.29 -3.88 2.60
C SER A 64 11.50 -2.74 3.23
N PHE A 65 11.21 -1.69 2.44
CA PHE A 65 10.48 -0.49 2.88
C PHE A 65 9.26 -0.79 3.76
N GLY A 66 8.49 -1.82 3.41
CA GLY A 66 7.28 -2.28 4.07
C GLY A 66 7.47 -2.46 5.57
N ILE A 67 8.62 -2.98 6.04
CA ILE A 67 8.87 -3.24 7.47
C ILE A 67 8.79 -1.99 8.36
N TYR A 68 8.92 -0.80 7.78
CA TYR A 68 8.81 0.48 8.49
C TYR A 68 7.39 1.05 8.49
N VAL A 69 6.49 0.46 7.71
CA VAL A 69 5.10 0.88 7.56
C VAL A 69 4.27 0.23 8.66
N GLN A 70 3.76 1.04 9.57
CA GLN A 70 2.79 0.59 10.57
C GLN A 70 1.41 0.41 9.95
N ARG A 71 1.04 1.33 9.05
CA ARG A 71 -0.24 1.29 8.34
C ARG A 71 -0.17 2.01 6.99
N ILE A 72 -0.91 1.48 6.02
CA ILE A 72 -1.07 2.06 4.68
C ILE A 72 -2.55 2.05 4.28
N GLU A 73 -3.10 3.20 3.91
CA GLU A 73 -4.46 3.30 3.36
C GLU A 73 -4.40 3.78 1.92
N ILE A 74 -4.93 2.98 0.99
CA ILE A 74 -5.01 3.33 -0.43
C ILE A 74 -6.44 3.71 -0.75
N LYS A 75 -6.64 4.93 -1.25
CA LYS A 75 -7.94 5.54 -1.50
C LYS A 75 -8.09 6.02 -2.94
N LYS A 76 -9.34 6.02 -3.41
CA LYS A 76 -9.76 6.63 -4.67
C LYS A 76 -11.00 7.48 -4.43
N ASN A 77 -10.89 8.79 -4.63
CA ASN A 77 -12.01 9.72 -4.43
C ASN A 77 -12.67 9.55 -3.04
N GLY A 78 -11.86 9.36 -2.00
CA GLY A 78 -12.33 9.13 -0.63
C GLY A 78 -12.78 7.69 -0.31
N ALA A 79 -12.96 6.81 -1.30
CA ALA A 79 -13.25 5.40 -1.05
C ALA A 79 -11.97 4.63 -0.73
N LEU A 80 -11.96 3.91 0.40
CA LEU A 80 -10.87 3.02 0.77
C LEU A 80 -10.89 1.79 -0.14
N LEU A 81 -9.74 1.44 -0.71
CA LEU A 81 -9.55 0.29 -1.58
C LEU A 81 -8.69 -0.78 -0.94
N PHE A 82 -7.70 -0.37 -0.13
CA PHE A 82 -6.83 -1.26 0.62
C PHE A 82 -6.43 -0.60 1.95
N ASP A 83 -6.36 -1.40 3.01
CA ASP A 83 -5.82 -1.05 4.32
C ASP A 83 -4.81 -2.14 4.71
N GLY A 84 -3.53 -1.79 4.77
CA GLY A 84 -2.44 -2.70 5.10
C GLY A 84 -1.82 -2.35 6.45
N PHE A 85 -1.37 -3.37 7.17
CA PHE A 85 -0.82 -3.23 8.52
C PHE A 85 0.32 -4.23 8.76
N ASP A 86 1.06 -4.00 9.84
CA ASP A 86 2.18 -4.84 10.29
C ASP A 86 3.22 -5.07 9.19
N GLY A 87 3.88 -4.00 8.76
CA GLY A 87 4.84 -4.08 7.67
C GLY A 87 4.21 -4.26 6.28
N VAL A 88 2.88 -4.12 6.17
CA VAL A 88 2.08 -4.53 5.02
C VAL A 88 2.18 -6.04 4.76
N GLU A 89 2.40 -6.84 5.82
CA GLU A 89 2.30 -8.29 5.74
C GLU A 89 0.84 -8.75 5.69
N PHE A 90 -0.07 -7.95 6.23
CA PHE A 90 -1.50 -8.23 6.23
C PHE A 90 -2.29 -7.04 5.69
N GLY A 91 -3.52 -7.32 5.25
CA GLY A 91 -4.40 -6.25 4.81
C GLY A 91 -5.87 -6.61 4.69
N ILE A 92 -6.64 -5.61 4.35
CA ILE A 92 -8.04 -5.75 3.97
C ILE A 92 -8.21 -5.07 2.62
N VAL A 93 -8.89 -5.74 1.71
CA VAL A 93 -9.19 -5.25 0.36
C VAL A 93 -10.67 -4.94 0.26
N SER A 94 -11.01 -3.81 -0.36
CA SER A 94 -12.39 -3.46 -0.70
C SER A 94 -13.04 -4.50 -1.61
N LYS A 95 -14.31 -4.84 -1.39
CA LYS A 95 -15.07 -5.68 -2.33
C LYS A 95 -15.28 -5.01 -3.69
N ASN A 96 -15.15 -3.68 -3.74
CA ASN A 96 -15.30 -2.87 -4.94
C ASN A 96 -13.99 -2.79 -5.74
N LEU A 97 -12.86 -3.28 -5.21
CA LEU A 97 -11.64 -3.46 -5.97
C LEU A 97 -11.70 -4.77 -6.77
N VAL A 98 -11.59 -4.67 -8.09
CA VAL A 98 -11.47 -5.86 -8.94
C VAL A 98 -10.06 -6.41 -8.80
N ILE A 99 -9.91 -7.47 -8.00
CA ILE A 99 -8.64 -8.19 -7.83
C ILE A 99 -8.60 -9.45 -8.73
N PRO A 100 -7.45 -9.75 -9.35
CA PRO A 100 -7.30 -10.92 -10.20
C PRO A 100 -7.29 -12.22 -9.38
N GLU A 101 -7.61 -13.34 -10.02
CA GLU A 101 -7.77 -14.62 -9.31
C GLU A 101 -6.48 -15.09 -8.64
N TRP A 102 -5.33 -14.88 -9.30
CA TRP A 102 -4.02 -15.21 -8.72
C TRP A 102 -3.75 -14.48 -7.40
N PHE A 103 -4.28 -13.25 -7.23
CA PHE A 103 -4.10 -12.49 -5.99
C PHE A 103 -4.96 -13.09 -4.88
N LYS A 104 -6.18 -13.51 -5.20
CA LYS A 104 -7.07 -14.18 -4.25
C LYS A 104 -6.47 -15.49 -3.78
N GLU A 105 -6.03 -16.34 -4.71
CA GLU A 105 -5.42 -17.63 -4.40
C GLU A 105 -4.18 -17.50 -3.51
N LYS A 106 -3.42 -16.42 -3.69
CA LYS A 106 -2.18 -16.19 -2.94
C LYS A 106 -2.39 -15.58 -1.55
N TYR A 107 -3.39 -14.70 -1.39
CA TYR A 107 -3.51 -13.87 -0.18
C TYR A 107 -4.82 -14.01 0.57
N VAL A 108 -5.90 -14.51 -0.04
CA VAL A 108 -7.24 -14.51 0.57
C VAL A 108 -7.66 -15.93 0.93
N PRO A 109 -8.12 -16.20 2.17
CA PRO A 109 -8.38 -15.25 3.26
C PRO A 109 -7.24 -15.06 4.27
N GLU A 110 -6.13 -15.79 4.16
CA GLU A 110 -5.14 -15.94 5.24
C GLU A 110 -4.37 -14.64 5.53
N THR A 111 -3.96 -13.94 4.48
CA THR A 111 -3.11 -12.74 4.56
C THR A 111 -3.92 -11.46 4.36
N CYS A 112 -4.97 -11.56 3.54
CA CYS A 112 -5.88 -10.49 3.21
C CYS A 112 -7.32 -10.93 3.40
N MET A 113 -8.12 -10.07 4.02
CA MET A 113 -9.57 -10.24 4.05
C MET A 113 -10.24 -9.36 3.01
N ILE A 114 -11.39 -9.79 2.50
CA ILE A 114 -12.27 -8.92 1.71
C ILE A 114 -13.25 -8.23 2.65
N SER A 115 -13.27 -6.90 2.59
CA SER A 115 -14.23 -6.15 3.37
C SER A 115 -15.64 -6.22 2.81
N PRO A 116 -16.67 -6.46 3.63
CA PRO A 116 -18.05 -6.32 3.21
C PRO A 116 -18.54 -4.86 3.15
N ASN A 117 -17.82 -3.93 3.78
CA ASN A 117 -18.30 -2.58 4.10
C ASN A 117 -17.74 -1.48 3.17
N TRP A 118 -16.66 -1.76 2.45
CA TRP A 118 -15.97 -0.83 1.54
C TRP A 118 -15.60 -1.52 0.25
#